data_AF-A0A354RE16-F1
#
_entry.id   AF-A0A354RE16-F1
#
_cell.length_a   1.000
_cell.length_b   1.000
_cell.length_c   1.000
_cell.angle_alpha   90.00
_cell.angle_beta   90.00
_cell.angle_gamma   90.00
#
_symmetry.space_group_name_H-M   'P 1'
#
loop_
_entity.id
_entity.type
_entity.pdbx_description
1 polymer ?
#
loop_
_entity_poly.entity_id
_entity_poly.type
_entity_poly.pdbx_seq_one_letter_code
_entity_poly.pdbx_strand_id
1 'polypeptide(L)'
;MKKTFTLSPANLKGARLQATCDNEFSLFLNGKPVLAGDDWSQNYFREVGDLLHPGKPNSLAVEARNQGGIGGFVLKLSIDSEEGKERIVTNETWSGSRQFFGKWKDPNFGDKHFKKVISLGKMGDAPWGPVFSKPQTSSLEVSSEPKVAKGFKLEMIYRVPKELQGSWVSICSDPQGKLIVSDQKDKGLFRIDPLLKTPSVEKLNVELSSAQGLLHAFGSLWVNVNGKGAGIYRLTDTNGDGNYDKKVVIKSLSGAGEHGPHALVLAPDGKHIYVVGGNYTKLPEMDRSRVPTNWGEDHLLKRLPDARGHAKNIRAPGGWIARFDKNGENWETIAMGFRNTYDMAFNVDGELFAYDSDMEWDAGTPWYRPTRFYQC
;
A
#
# COMPACT_ATOMS: atom_id res chain seq x y z
N MET A 1 -18.63 5.41 -11.88
CA MET A 1 -19.68 6.37 -12.30
C MET A 1 -19.32 6.93 -13.66
N LYS A 2 -20.31 7.30 -14.48
CA LYS A 2 -20.09 7.84 -15.83
C LYS A 2 -21.11 8.93 -16.15
N LYS A 3 -20.68 9.89 -16.97
CA LYS A 3 -21.52 10.87 -17.64
C LYS A 3 -21.00 11.10 -19.05
N THR A 4 -21.91 11.07 -20.02
CA THR A 4 -21.65 11.53 -21.38
C THR A 4 -22.35 12.86 -21.58
N PHE A 5 -21.71 13.77 -22.32
CA PHE A 5 -22.22 15.09 -22.64
C PHE A 5 -21.66 15.55 -23.99
N THR A 6 -22.36 16.46 -24.66
CA THR A 6 -21.92 17.06 -25.92
C THR A 6 -21.75 18.54 -25.68
N LEU A 7 -20.60 19.08 -26.09
CA LEU A 7 -20.33 20.51 -26.04
C LEU A 7 -20.77 21.17 -27.34
N SER A 8 -21.12 22.46 -27.26
CA SER A 8 -21.26 23.30 -28.44
C SER A 8 -19.99 23.22 -29.32
N PRO A 9 -20.11 23.31 -30.66
CA PRO A 9 -18.96 23.39 -31.55
C PRO A 9 -18.13 24.67 -31.41
N ALA A 10 -18.55 25.63 -30.58
CA ALA A 10 -17.80 26.86 -30.31
C ALA A 10 -16.39 26.61 -29.76
N ASN A 11 -15.48 27.57 -30.01
CA ASN A 11 -14.11 27.51 -29.51
C ASN A 11 -14.08 27.57 -27.98
N LEU A 12 -13.26 26.69 -27.37
CA LEU A 12 -13.00 26.69 -25.94
C LEU A 12 -11.92 27.74 -25.60
N LYS A 13 -12.22 28.60 -24.63
CA LYS A 13 -11.25 29.52 -24.02
C LYS A 13 -10.53 28.88 -22.83
N GLY A 14 -11.19 27.94 -22.16
CA GLY A 14 -10.60 27.17 -21.06
C GLY A 14 -11.59 26.16 -20.50
N ALA A 15 -11.06 25.10 -19.90
CA ALA A 15 -11.88 24.14 -19.17
C ALA A 15 -11.13 23.58 -17.98
N ARG A 16 -11.74 23.69 -16.80
CA ARG A 16 -11.16 23.27 -15.54
C ARG A 16 -12.01 22.19 -14.89
N LEU A 17 -11.37 21.09 -14.55
CA LEU A 17 -11.96 19.97 -13.82
C LEU A 17 -11.54 20.04 -12.35
N GLN A 18 -12.51 20.03 -11.44
CA GLN A 18 -12.29 19.93 -9.99
C GLN A 18 -13.02 18.70 -9.45
N ALA A 19 -12.39 17.95 -8.54
CA ALA A 19 -13.04 16.81 -7.88
C ALA A 19 -12.46 16.52 -6.50
N THR A 20 -13.25 15.83 -5.68
CA THR A 20 -12.78 15.18 -4.44
C THR A 20 -13.62 13.94 -4.16
N CYS A 21 -13.09 13.03 -3.36
CA CYS A 21 -13.75 11.78 -3.00
C CYS A 21 -13.42 11.36 -1.58
N ASP A 22 -14.41 10.83 -0.89
CA ASP A 22 -14.26 10.06 0.33
C ASP A 22 -14.44 8.56 -0.03
N ASN A 23 -13.36 7.78 -0.20
CA ASN A 23 -11.97 8.04 0.19
C ASN A 23 -11.03 8.28 -0.99
N GLU A 24 -11.19 7.54 -2.09
CA GLU A 24 -10.27 7.62 -3.23
C GLU A 24 -11.03 7.75 -4.55
N PHE A 25 -10.44 8.45 -5.52
CA PHE A 25 -10.93 8.44 -6.89
C PHE A 25 -9.83 8.41 -7.94
N SER A 26 -10.20 7.88 -9.11
CA SER A 26 -9.49 8.04 -10.38
C SER A 26 -10.49 8.48 -11.44
N LEU A 27 -10.24 9.64 -12.04
CA LEU A 27 -11.09 10.30 -13.01
C LEU A 27 -10.45 10.31 -14.39
N PHE A 28 -11.26 9.97 -15.37
CA PHE A 28 -10.90 9.85 -16.77
C PHE A 28 -11.80 10.77 -17.61
N LEU A 29 -11.20 11.44 -18.59
CA LEU A 29 -11.89 12.21 -19.62
C LEU A 29 -11.57 11.59 -20.97
N ASN A 30 -12.61 11.17 -21.71
CA ASN A 30 -12.45 10.54 -23.02
C ASN A 30 -11.48 9.33 -22.99
N GLY A 31 -11.54 8.54 -21.92
CA GLY A 31 -10.66 7.38 -21.68
C GLY A 31 -9.26 7.70 -21.15
N LYS A 32 -8.83 8.97 -21.18
CA LYS A 32 -7.51 9.39 -20.66
C LYS A 32 -7.60 9.73 -19.17
N PRO A 33 -6.64 9.28 -18.33
CA PRO A 33 -6.60 9.66 -16.93
C PRO A 33 -6.30 11.15 -16.80
N VAL A 34 -7.12 11.86 -16.01
CA VAL A 34 -7.00 13.32 -15.86
C VAL A 34 -6.78 13.75 -14.42
N LEU A 35 -7.37 13.08 -13.44
CA LEU A 35 -7.30 13.50 -12.04
C LEU A 35 -7.41 12.28 -11.13
N ALA A 36 -6.72 12.30 -9.99
CA ALA A 36 -6.88 11.30 -8.94
C ALA A 36 -6.66 11.96 -7.57
N GLY A 37 -7.14 11.33 -6.51
CA GLY A 37 -6.95 11.79 -5.15
C GLY A 37 -7.44 10.76 -4.14
N ASP A 38 -6.92 10.83 -2.92
CA ASP A 38 -7.10 9.88 -1.82
C ASP A 38 -7.40 10.56 -0.46
N ASP A 39 -7.52 11.89 -0.45
CA ASP A 39 -7.90 12.70 0.71
C ASP A 39 -9.11 13.58 0.35
N TRP A 40 -10.26 13.27 0.94
CA TRP A 40 -11.53 13.98 0.71
C TRP A 40 -11.45 15.48 1.06
N SER A 41 -10.52 15.85 1.94
CA SER A 41 -10.40 17.22 2.45
C SER A 41 -9.71 18.17 1.46
N GLN A 42 -9.11 17.63 0.38
CA GLN A 42 -8.37 18.35 -0.65
C GLN A 42 -9.24 18.73 -1.86
N ASN A 43 -8.93 19.88 -2.48
CA ASN A 43 -9.57 20.38 -3.69
C ASN A 43 -8.68 20.11 -4.91
N TYR A 44 -8.74 18.89 -5.45
CA TYR A 44 -7.95 18.51 -6.62
C TYR A 44 -8.49 19.19 -7.88
N PHE A 45 -7.59 19.69 -8.73
CA PHE A 45 -7.98 20.24 -10.03
C PHE A 45 -6.98 19.96 -11.15
N ARG A 46 -7.46 20.09 -12.39
CA ARG A 46 -6.64 20.10 -13.60
C ARG A 46 -7.32 20.91 -14.71
N GLU A 47 -6.53 21.64 -15.50
CA GLU A 47 -6.99 22.21 -16.78
C GLU A 47 -7.06 21.09 -17.84
N VAL A 48 -8.20 20.96 -18.51
CA VAL A 48 -8.53 19.83 -19.40
C VAL A 48 -9.06 20.28 -20.76
N GLY A 49 -8.92 21.56 -21.11
CA GLY A 49 -9.41 22.12 -22.37
C GLY A 49 -8.86 21.41 -23.61
N ASP A 50 -7.61 20.95 -23.53
CA ASP A 50 -6.89 20.19 -24.57
C ASP A 50 -7.42 18.77 -24.79
N LEU A 51 -8.21 18.24 -23.85
CA LEU A 51 -8.73 16.87 -23.88
C LEU A 51 -10.22 16.80 -24.25
N LEU A 52 -10.89 17.94 -24.36
CA LEU A 52 -12.29 18.04 -24.76
C LEU A 52 -12.44 18.07 -26.28
N HIS A 53 -13.55 17.51 -26.76
CA HIS A 53 -13.92 17.50 -28.17
C HIS A 53 -15.20 18.33 -28.40
N PRO A 54 -15.09 19.63 -28.74
CA PRO A 54 -16.24 20.45 -29.12
C PRO A 54 -17.05 19.83 -30.27
N GLY A 55 -18.38 19.95 -30.24
CA GLY A 55 -19.28 19.39 -31.25
C GLY A 55 -19.35 17.85 -31.29
N LYS A 56 -18.64 17.14 -30.41
CA LYS A 56 -18.64 15.67 -30.31
C LYS A 56 -19.02 15.20 -28.90
N PRO A 57 -19.48 13.94 -28.75
CA PRO A 57 -19.67 13.35 -27.43
C PRO A 57 -18.35 13.28 -26.65
N ASN A 58 -18.39 13.74 -25.40
CA ASN A 58 -17.35 13.62 -24.41
C ASN A 58 -17.82 12.73 -23.27
N SER A 59 -16.89 12.07 -22.59
CA SER A 59 -17.23 11.21 -21.46
C SER A 59 -16.33 11.46 -20.25
N LEU A 60 -16.96 11.70 -19.11
CA LEU A 60 -16.34 11.65 -17.80
C LEU A 60 -16.63 10.29 -17.17
N ALA A 61 -15.57 9.61 -16.75
CA ALA A 61 -15.63 8.30 -16.11
C ALA A 61 -14.85 8.33 -14.81
N VAL A 62 -15.46 7.89 -13.71
CA VAL A 62 -14.90 7.93 -12.36
C VAL A 62 -14.92 6.56 -11.72
N GLU A 63 -13.77 6.15 -11.22
CA GLU A 63 -13.65 5.06 -10.26
C GLU A 63 -13.56 5.73 -8.89
N ALA A 64 -14.53 5.48 -8.01
CA ALA A 64 -14.55 6.00 -6.65
C ALA A 64 -14.56 4.81 -5.68
N ARG A 65 -13.72 4.86 -4.65
CA ARG A 65 -13.58 3.79 -3.66
C ARG A 65 -13.80 4.34 -2.26
N ASN A 66 -14.68 3.68 -1.53
CA ASN A 66 -14.93 3.95 -0.12
C ASN A 66 -14.17 2.92 0.72
N GLN A 67 -13.37 3.36 1.68
CA GLN A 67 -12.61 2.47 2.57
C GLN A 67 -13.39 2.08 3.84
N GLY A 68 -14.57 2.67 4.08
CA GLY A 68 -15.43 2.37 5.22
C GLY A 68 -16.24 3.60 5.65
N GLY A 69 -17.34 3.38 6.38
CA GLY A 69 -18.21 4.47 6.82
C GLY A 69 -18.96 5.16 5.68
N ILE A 70 -19.28 6.44 5.87
CA ILE A 70 -19.91 7.30 4.86
C ILE A 70 -18.90 7.63 3.75
N GLY A 71 -19.37 7.80 2.52
CA GLY A 71 -18.51 8.11 1.38
C GLY A 71 -19.27 8.89 0.32
N GLY A 72 -18.55 9.69 -0.44
CA GLY A 72 -19.13 10.58 -1.44
C GLY A 72 -18.10 11.00 -2.48
N PHE A 73 -18.55 11.15 -3.72
CA PHE A 73 -17.76 11.68 -4.80
C PHE A 73 -18.44 12.93 -5.37
N VAL A 74 -17.67 13.97 -5.64
CA VAL A 74 -18.16 15.22 -6.19
C VAL A 74 -17.19 15.77 -7.22
N LEU A 75 -17.75 16.28 -8.31
CA LEU A 75 -16.99 16.86 -9.41
C LEU A 75 -17.69 18.09 -9.96
N LYS A 76 -16.88 19.04 -10.43
CA LYS A 76 -17.30 20.20 -11.20
C LYS A 76 -16.33 20.43 -12.36
N LEU A 77 -16.83 20.28 -13.58
CA LEU A 77 -16.17 20.74 -14.80
C LEU A 77 -16.73 22.12 -15.14
N SER A 78 -15.87 23.13 -15.16
CA SER A 78 -16.21 24.50 -15.58
C SER A 78 -15.63 24.74 -16.96
N ILE A 79 -16.46 25.17 -17.91
CA ILE A 79 -16.07 25.39 -19.30
C ILE A 79 -16.34 26.86 -19.64
N ASP A 80 -15.38 27.50 -20.30
CA ASP A 80 -15.49 28.84 -20.84
C ASP A 80 -15.31 28.76 -22.35
N SER A 81 -16.27 29.27 -23.12
CA SER A 81 -16.26 29.29 -24.58
C SER A 81 -16.60 30.67 -25.13
N GLU A 82 -16.62 30.81 -26.45
CA GLU A 82 -17.11 32.03 -27.09
C GLU A 82 -18.59 32.30 -26.83
N GLU A 83 -19.39 31.26 -26.62
CA GLU A 83 -20.84 31.35 -26.37
C GLU A 83 -21.19 31.61 -24.90
N GLY A 84 -20.24 31.39 -23.98
CA GLY A 84 -20.42 31.67 -22.56
C GLY A 84 -19.81 30.62 -21.64
N LYS A 85 -20.29 30.59 -20.40
CA LYS A 85 -19.79 29.68 -19.35
C LYS A 85 -20.78 28.56 -19.08
N GLU A 86 -20.30 27.32 -19.08
CA GLU A 86 -21.07 26.13 -18.77
C GLU A 86 -20.45 25.38 -17.57
N ARG A 87 -21.29 24.66 -16.81
CA ARG A 87 -20.84 23.80 -15.71
C ARG A 87 -21.49 22.43 -15.76
N ILE A 88 -20.68 21.40 -15.66
CA ILE A 88 -21.13 20.01 -15.49
C ILE A 88 -20.74 19.57 -14.08
N VAL A 89 -21.72 19.11 -13.32
CA VAL A 89 -21.54 18.66 -11.94
C VAL A 89 -22.06 17.24 -11.75
N THR A 90 -21.56 16.55 -10.72
CA THR A 90 -22.15 15.30 -10.22
C THR A 90 -23.56 15.53 -9.70
N ASN A 91 -24.51 14.75 -10.20
CA ASN A 91 -25.93 14.76 -9.81
C ASN A 91 -26.60 13.45 -10.26
N GLU A 92 -27.92 13.35 -10.12
CA GLU A 92 -28.74 12.17 -10.42
C GLU A 92 -28.80 11.82 -11.93
N THR A 93 -28.26 12.68 -12.79
CA THR A 93 -28.14 12.41 -14.24
C THR A 93 -26.92 11.57 -14.59
N TRP A 94 -26.08 11.26 -13.60
CA TRP A 94 -24.96 10.32 -13.72
C TRP A 94 -25.44 8.89 -13.53
N SER A 95 -24.71 7.97 -14.14
CA SER A 95 -24.92 6.53 -14.00
C SER A 95 -23.73 5.90 -13.26
N GLY A 96 -23.96 4.80 -12.55
CA GLY A 96 -22.93 4.12 -11.76
C GLY A 96 -23.20 2.64 -11.60
N SER A 97 -22.14 1.87 -11.36
CA SER A 97 -22.22 0.45 -11.01
C SER A 97 -21.20 0.15 -9.91
N ARG A 98 -21.51 -0.87 -9.10
CA ARG A 98 -20.57 -1.47 -8.14
C ARG A 98 -19.80 -2.64 -8.74
N GLN A 99 -20.15 -3.07 -9.96
CA GLN A 99 -19.45 -4.12 -10.68
C GLN A 99 -18.46 -3.49 -11.68
N PHE A 100 -17.29 -4.11 -11.81
CA PHE A 100 -16.29 -3.70 -12.78
C PHE A 100 -16.59 -4.34 -14.14
N PHE A 101 -16.56 -3.54 -15.22
CA PHE A 101 -16.75 -4.01 -16.59
C PHE A 101 -15.56 -3.60 -17.46
N GLY A 102 -14.91 -4.51 -18.19
CA GLY A 102 -13.85 -4.12 -19.12
C GLY A 102 -14.30 -3.05 -20.12
N LYS A 103 -13.49 -2.00 -20.32
CA LYS A 103 -13.73 -0.84 -21.22
C LYS A 103 -14.77 0.20 -20.76
N TRP A 104 -15.22 0.18 -19.51
CA TRP A 104 -16.21 1.15 -19.00
C TRP A 104 -15.79 2.64 -19.08
N LYS A 105 -14.50 2.91 -19.25
CA LYS A 105 -13.90 4.25 -19.39
C LYS A 105 -14.01 4.80 -20.83
N ASP A 106 -14.33 3.96 -21.79
CA ASP A 106 -14.49 4.33 -23.20
C ASP A 106 -15.79 5.15 -23.37
N PRO A 107 -15.75 6.30 -24.06
CA PRO A 107 -16.96 7.08 -24.36
C PRO A 107 -18.05 6.25 -25.06
N ASN A 108 -17.69 5.27 -25.89
CA ASN A 108 -18.62 4.42 -26.65
C ASN A 108 -19.19 3.25 -25.84
N PHE A 109 -18.71 3.01 -24.61
CA PHE A 109 -19.26 1.97 -23.75
C PHE A 109 -20.66 2.36 -23.25
N GLY A 110 -21.69 1.61 -23.61
CA GLY A 110 -23.07 1.91 -23.21
C GLY A 110 -23.37 1.67 -21.72
N ASP A 111 -24.40 2.34 -21.23
CA ASP A 111 -24.75 2.39 -19.80
C ASP A 111 -25.70 1.26 -19.35
N LYS A 112 -25.91 0.21 -20.17
CA LYS A 112 -26.90 -0.86 -19.90
C LYS A 112 -26.72 -1.59 -18.55
N HIS A 113 -25.51 -1.56 -18.00
CA HIS A 113 -25.17 -2.19 -16.71
C HIS A 113 -25.06 -1.19 -15.55
N PHE A 114 -25.33 0.09 -15.82
CA PHE A 114 -25.21 1.18 -14.87
C PHE A 114 -26.61 1.58 -14.42
N LYS A 115 -26.75 1.90 -13.13
CA LYS A 115 -27.97 2.43 -12.53
C LYS A 115 -27.80 3.92 -12.27
N LYS A 116 -28.90 4.66 -12.14
CA LYS A 116 -28.82 6.06 -11.68
C LYS A 116 -28.12 6.12 -10.32
N VAL A 117 -27.26 7.11 -10.14
CA VAL A 117 -26.63 7.36 -8.85
C VAL A 117 -27.59 8.10 -7.92
N ILE A 118 -27.35 7.98 -6.62
CA ILE A 118 -28.06 8.76 -5.60
C ILE A 118 -27.28 10.03 -5.29
N SER A 119 -27.99 11.14 -5.10
CA SER A 119 -27.40 12.36 -4.56
C SER A 119 -27.50 12.32 -3.03
N LEU A 120 -26.37 12.48 -2.34
CA LEU A 120 -26.31 12.46 -0.88
C LEU A 120 -26.41 13.87 -0.25
N GLY A 121 -26.22 14.92 -1.06
CA GLY A 121 -26.15 16.31 -0.60
C GLY A 121 -25.45 17.21 -1.62
N LYS A 122 -25.34 18.50 -1.29
CA LYS A 122 -24.61 19.50 -2.08
C LYS A 122 -23.19 19.67 -1.55
N MET A 123 -22.26 20.08 -2.42
CA MET A 123 -20.92 20.52 -2.00
C MET A 123 -21.07 21.66 -0.98
N GLY A 124 -20.56 21.46 0.23
CA GLY A 124 -20.78 22.37 1.36
C GLY A 124 -21.49 21.71 2.55
N ASP A 125 -22.26 20.66 2.31
CA ASP A 125 -23.02 19.98 3.37
C ASP A 125 -22.10 19.17 4.30
N ALA A 126 -22.55 18.96 5.54
CA ALA A 126 -21.88 18.08 6.49
C ALA A 126 -21.92 16.61 5.99
N PRO A 127 -20.91 15.78 6.31
CA PRO A 127 -19.76 16.06 7.19
C PRO A 127 -18.58 16.77 6.52
N TRP A 128 -18.55 16.88 5.19
CA TRP A 128 -17.35 17.24 4.44
C TRP A 128 -17.11 18.76 4.36
N GLY A 129 -18.18 19.56 4.37
CA GLY A 129 -18.10 21.01 4.27
C GLY A 129 -17.71 21.52 2.86
N PRO A 130 -17.36 22.81 2.72
CA PRO A 130 -17.16 23.46 1.42
C PRO A 130 -15.74 23.23 0.87
N VAL A 131 -15.39 21.97 0.54
CA VAL A 131 -14.04 21.59 0.07
C VAL A 131 -13.59 22.42 -1.15
N PHE A 132 -14.49 22.70 -2.09
CA PHE A 132 -14.16 23.48 -3.29
C PHE A 132 -13.84 24.97 -3.06
N SER A 133 -14.09 25.47 -1.84
CA SER A 133 -13.70 26.83 -1.41
C SER A 133 -12.30 26.87 -0.78
N LYS A 134 -11.70 25.72 -0.50
CA LYS A 134 -10.33 25.63 0.01
C LYS A 134 -9.30 25.91 -1.10
N PRO A 135 -8.05 26.30 -0.74
CA PRO A 135 -6.95 26.40 -1.69
C PRO A 135 -6.86 25.15 -2.56
N GLN A 136 -6.59 25.37 -3.84
CA GLN A 136 -6.51 24.31 -4.82
C GLN A 136 -5.18 23.57 -4.67
N THR A 137 -5.25 22.24 -4.68
CA THR A 137 -4.07 21.39 -4.73
C THR A 137 -3.90 20.97 -6.18
N SER A 138 -2.81 21.42 -6.82
CA SER A 138 -2.46 20.92 -8.15
C SER A 138 -2.30 19.42 -8.07
N SER A 139 -3.05 18.70 -8.89
CA SER A 139 -2.99 17.25 -8.96
C SER A 139 -1.54 16.76 -9.05
N LEU A 140 -1.22 15.64 -8.38
CA LEU A 140 -0.09 14.80 -8.82
C LEU A 140 -0.19 14.67 -10.34
N GLU A 141 0.88 15.01 -11.09
CA GLU A 141 0.94 14.75 -12.52
C GLU A 141 0.57 13.29 -12.74
N VAL A 142 -0.61 13.03 -13.32
CA VAL A 142 -1.03 11.68 -13.63
C VAL A 142 -0.29 11.25 -14.90
N SER A 143 1.01 10.97 -14.81
CA SER A 143 1.52 9.83 -15.54
C SER A 143 1.12 8.61 -14.70
N SER A 144 0.09 7.91 -15.15
CA SER A 144 -0.25 6.58 -14.61
C SER A 144 0.87 5.56 -14.82
N GLU A 145 1.92 5.94 -15.53
CA GLU A 145 3.12 5.17 -15.78
C GLU A 145 4.19 5.59 -14.76
N PRO A 146 4.70 4.64 -13.96
CA PRO A 146 5.83 4.88 -13.07
C PRO A 146 7.03 5.38 -13.87
N LYS A 147 7.72 6.39 -13.35
CA LYS A 147 8.99 6.84 -13.91
C LYS A 147 10.02 5.74 -13.68
N VAL A 148 10.74 5.35 -14.73
CA VAL A 148 11.85 4.40 -14.63
C VAL A 148 13.17 5.08 -14.93
N ALA A 149 14.23 4.65 -14.24
CA ALA A 149 15.57 5.13 -14.49
C ALA A 149 16.03 4.77 -15.92
N LYS A 150 16.96 5.57 -16.47
CA LYS A 150 17.55 5.31 -17.79
C LYS A 150 18.15 3.89 -17.82
N GLY A 151 17.82 3.12 -18.85
CA GLY A 151 18.27 1.74 -19.02
C GLY A 151 17.37 0.68 -18.39
N PHE A 152 16.33 1.07 -17.64
CA PHE A 152 15.35 0.16 -17.07
C PHE A 152 14.05 0.15 -17.91
N LYS A 153 13.39 -1.02 -17.94
CA LYS A 153 12.07 -1.20 -18.53
C LYS A 153 11.11 -1.63 -17.42
N LEU A 154 9.91 -1.08 -17.41
CA LEU A 154 8.82 -1.54 -16.56
C LEU A 154 7.83 -2.36 -17.38
N GLU A 155 7.35 -3.44 -16.78
CA GLU A 155 6.26 -4.24 -17.33
C GLU A 155 5.25 -4.54 -16.22
N MET A 156 3.96 -4.29 -16.51
CA MET A 156 2.89 -4.67 -15.60
C MET A 156 2.59 -6.16 -15.81
N ILE A 157 3.01 -6.99 -14.86
CA ILE A 157 2.73 -8.43 -14.88
C ILE A 157 1.30 -8.70 -14.41
N TYR A 158 0.94 -8.18 -13.22
CA TYR A 158 -0.34 -8.48 -12.60
C TYR A 158 -0.89 -7.30 -11.79
N ARG A 159 -2.19 -7.08 -11.90
CA ARG A 159 -2.92 -6.11 -11.08
C ARG A 159 -3.77 -6.85 -10.05
N VAL A 160 -3.36 -6.76 -8.78
CA VAL A 160 -4.02 -7.44 -7.66
C VAL A 160 -5.46 -6.96 -7.49
N PRO A 161 -6.48 -7.84 -7.61
CA PRO A 161 -7.86 -7.51 -7.31
C PRO A 161 -8.04 -7.40 -5.78
N LYS A 162 -7.97 -6.18 -5.24
CA LYS A 162 -7.97 -5.91 -3.78
C LYS A 162 -9.09 -6.61 -2.99
N GLU A 163 -10.29 -6.71 -3.56
CA GLU A 163 -11.42 -7.37 -2.92
C GLU A 163 -11.23 -8.89 -2.74
N LEU A 164 -10.52 -9.52 -3.68
CA LEU A 164 -10.31 -10.97 -3.71
C LEU A 164 -8.99 -11.38 -3.03
N GLN A 165 -7.95 -10.59 -3.23
CA GLN A 165 -6.56 -10.96 -2.89
C GLN A 165 -5.87 -9.97 -1.95
N GLY A 166 -6.55 -8.87 -1.57
CA GLY A 166 -6.07 -7.92 -0.58
C GLY A 166 -4.99 -6.99 -1.13
N SER A 167 -4.15 -6.49 -0.23
CA SER A 167 -3.00 -5.65 -0.56
C SER A 167 -1.74 -6.48 -0.34
N TRP A 168 -1.05 -6.88 -1.40
CA TRP A 168 0.17 -7.67 -1.27
C TRP A 168 1.31 -6.80 -0.73
N VAL A 169 1.94 -7.25 0.35
CA VAL A 169 2.97 -6.47 1.09
C VAL A 169 4.30 -7.19 1.21
N SER A 170 4.33 -8.52 1.07
CA SER A 170 5.56 -9.31 1.11
C SER A 170 5.60 -10.24 -0.09
N ILE A 171 6.81 -10.54 -0.57
CA ILE A 171 7.06 -11.42 -1.71
C ILE A 171 8.36 -12.21 -1.51
N CYS A 172 8.39 -13.46 -1.98
CA CYS A 172 9.63 -14.23 -2.14
C CYS A 172 9.53 -15.17 -3.35
N SER A 173 10.67 -15.62 -3.87
CA SER A 173 10.69 -16.69 -4.89
C SER A 173 10.53 -18.07 -4.25
N ASP A 174 9.85 -18.97 -4.94
CA ASP A 174 9.88 -20.41 -4.65
C ASP A 174 10.99 -21.12 -5.48
N PRO A 175 11.29 -22.40 -5.21
CA PRO A 175 12.35 -23.13 -5.92
C PRO A 175 12.12 -23.30 -7.42
N GLN A 176 10.88 -23.14 -7.89
CA GLN A 176 10.51 -23.25 -9.30
C GLN A 176 10.56 -21.88 -10.02
N GLY A 177 10.94 -20.81 -9.31
CA GLY A 177 11.02 -19.46 -9.86
C GLY A 177 9.69 -18.72 -9.91
N LYS A 178 8.61 -19.30 -9.34
CA LYS A 178 7.36 -18.56 -9.11
C LYS A 178 7.51 -17.69 -7.87
N LEU A 179 6.56 -16.79 -7.67
CA LEU A 179 6.56 -15.85 -6.56
C LEU A 179 5.45 -16.23 -5.58
N ILE A 180 5.78 -16.24 -4.29
CA ILE A 180 4.83 -16.35 -3.20
C ILE A 180 4.66 -14.95 -2.61
N VAL A 181 3.41 -14.53 -2.45
CA VAL A 181 3.03 -13.20 -1.97
C VAL A 181 2.06 -13.32 -0.80
N SER A 182 2.09 -12.35 0.12
CA SER A 182 1.14 -12.28 1.22
C SER A 182 0.34 -10.99 1.17
N ASP A 183 -0.95 -11.08 1.41
CA ASP A 183 -1.76 -9.91 1.70
C ASP A 183 -1.46 -9.35 3.10
N GLN A 184 -1.79 -8.07 3.31
CA GLN A 184 -1.56 -7.34 4.57
C GLN A 184 -2.56 -7.68 5.68
N LYS A 185 -3.74 -8.21 5.33
CA LYS A 185 -4.87 -8.45 6.23
C LYS A 185 -5.20 -9.94 6.26
N ASP A 186 -6.36 -10.33 5.76
CA ASP A 186 -7.00 -11.63 5.99
C ASP A 186 -7.25 -12.45 4.71
N LYS A 187 -6.66 -12.06 3.57
CA LYS A 187 -6.90 -12.72 2.28
C LYS A 187 -6.02 -13.95 2.05
N GLY A 188 -4.92 -14.08 2.78
CA GLY A 188 -4.00 -15.21 2.77
C GLY A 188 -2.77 -15.00 1.89
N LEU A 189 -2.07 -16.11 1.65
CA LEU A 189 -0.92 -16.18 0.76
C LEU A 189 -1.33 -16.66 -0.63
N PHE A 190 -0.66 -16.16 -1.65
CA PHE A 190 -0.89 -16.53 -3.05
C PHE A 190 0.43 -16.91 -3.72
N ARG A 191 0.36 -17.74 -4.75
CA ARG A 191 1.48 -18.01 -5.66
C ARG A 191 1.13 -17.50 -7.06
N ILE A 192 2.10 -16.86 -7.70
CA ILE A 192 1.98 -16.31 -9.05
C ILE A 192 3.19 -16.69 -9.89
N ASP A 193 2.97 -17.10 -11.12
CA ASP A 193 4.03 -17.32 -12.10
C ASP A 193 4.22 -16.05 -12.96
N PRO A 194 5.31 -15.29 -12.76
CA PRO A 194 5.52 -14.04 -13.47
C PRO A 194 5.98 -14.24 -14.92
N LEU A 195 6.36 -15.46 -15.31
CA LEU A 195 6.89 -15.76 -16.65
C LEU A 195 5.79 -16.06 -17.67
N LEU A 196 4.56 -16.31 -17.21
CA LEU A 196 3.42 -16.54 -18.08
C LEU A 196 2.91 -15.23 -18.67
N LYS A 197 2.60 -15.25 -19.98
CA LYS A 197 1.98 -14.11 -20.68
C LYS A 197 0.66 -13.65 -20.02
N THR A 198 -0.07 -14.59 -19.45
CA THR A 198 -1.21 -14.32 -18.58
C THR A 198 -0.89 -14.99 -17.24
N PRO A 199 -0.46 -14.22 -16.22
CA PRO A 199 -0.08 -14.79 -14.94
C PRO A 199 -1.24 -15.54 -14.29
N SER A 200 -0.99 -16.81 -13.95
CA SER A 200 -1.88 -17.60 -13.11
C SER A 200 -1.61 -17.24 -11.66
N VAL A 201 -2.67 -17.01 -10.88
CA VAL A 201 -2.58 -16.73 -9.44
C VAL A 201 -3.41 -17.78 -8.71
N GLU A 202 -2.75 -18.53 -7.82
CA GLU A 202 -3.39 -19.51 -6.96
C GLU A 202 -3.30 -19.08 -5.50
N LYS A 203 -4.38 -19.29 -4.75
CA LYS A 203 -4.35 -19.10 -3.29
C LYS A 203 -3.71 -20.33 -2.67
N LEU A 204 -2.69 -20.14 -1.83
CA LEU A 204 -2.09 -21.24 -1.09
C LEU A 204 -3.06 -21.75 -0.02
N ASN A 205 -3.20 -23.07 0.07
CA ASN A 205 -4.05 -23.71 1.07
C ASN A 205 -3.36 -23.77 2.44
N VAL A 206 -3.05 -22.60 2.99
CA VAL A 206 -2.41 -22.43 4.29
C VAL A 206 -3.24 -21.47 5.12
N GLU A 207 -3.54 -21.83 6.36
CA GLU A 207 -4.28 -20.99 7.29
C GLU A 207 -3.38 -19.90 7.90
N LEU A 208 -2.75 -19.10 7.04
CA LEU A 208 -1.91 -17.96 7.39
C LEU A 208 -2.23 -16.78 6.46
N SER A 209 -2.02 -15.57 6.97
CA SER A 209 -2.32 -14.30 6.33
C SER A 209 -1.44 -13.22 6.97
N SER A 210 -1.49 -11.98 6.47
CA SER A 210 -0.79 -10.82 7.07
C SER A 210 0.71 -11.01 7.29
N ALA A 211 1.36 -11.87 6.50
CA ALA A 211 2.79 -12.06 6.58
C ALA A 211 3.52 -10.86 5.95
N GLN A 212 4.48 -10.32 6.69
CA GLN A 212 5.35 -9.23 6.23
C GLN A 212 6.80 -9.68 6.04
N GLY A 213 7.11 -10.91 6.42
CA GLY A 213 8.33 -11.59 6.01
C GLY A 213 7.98 -12.93 5.34
N LEU A 214 8.51 -13.14 4.14
CA LEU A 214 8.44 -14.41 3.41
C LEU A 214 9.84 -14.77 2.94
N LEU A 215 10.25 -16.02 3.18
CA LEU A 215 11.54 -16.52 2.72
C LEU A 215 11.44 -18.00 2.42
N HIS A 216 11.78 -18.39 1.20
CA HIS A 216 12.01 -19.80 0.88
C HIS A 216 13.48 -20.16 1.15
N ALA A 217 13.72 -20.99 2.15
CA ALA A 217 15.07 -21.43 2.54
C ALA A 217 15.02 -22.80 3.20
N PHE A 218 16.09 -23.57 3.06
CA PHE A 218 16.24 -24.89 3.71
C PHE A 218 15.09 -25.86 3.40
N GLY A 219 14.59 -25.83 2.16
CA GLY A 219 13.49 -26.68 1.69
C GLY A 219 12.14 -26.36 2.34
N SER A 220 11.95 -25.13 2.84
CA SER A 220 10.72 -24.72 3.48
C SER A 220 10.40 -23.26 3.20
N LEU A 221 9.11 -22.91 3.27
CA LEU A 221 8.66 -21.53 3.30
C LEU A 221 8.59 -21.05 4.76
N TRP A 222 9.37 -20.04 5.08
CA TRP A 222 9.36 -19.34 6.35
C TRP A 222 8.46 -18.12 6.24
N VAL A 223 7.56 -17.97 7.22
CA VAL A 223 6.52 -16.94 7.22
C VAL A 223 6.57 -16.19 8.54
N ASN A 224 6.82 -14.89 8.49
CA ASN A 224 6.72 -13.99 9.64
C ASN A 224 5.38 -13.26 9.61
N VAL A 225 4.45 -13.73 10.44
CA VAL A 225 3.08 -13.20 10.52
C VAL A 225 3.06 -11.96 11.39
N ASN A 226 2.41 -10.91 10.89
CA ASN A 226 2.16 -9.68 11.62
C ASN A 226 0.71 -9.65 12.14
N GLY A 227 0.51 -9.32 13.43
CA GLY A 227 -0.82 -9.14 14.01
C GLY A 227 -1.38 -10.38 14.70
N LYS A 228 -2.59 -10.80 14.31
CA LYS A 228 -3.26 -11.94 14.95
C LYS A 228 -2.48 -13.23 14.67
N GLY A 229 -1.97 -13.86 15.73
CA GLY A 229 -1.06 -15.00 15.59
C GLY A 229 0.34 -14.58 15.14
N ALA A 230 0.80 -13.39 15.55
CA ALA A 230 2.16 -12.94 15.25
C ALA A 230 3.20 -14.00 15.65
N GLY A 231 4.12 -14.30 14.72
CA GLY A 231 5.08 -15.37 14.92
C GLY A 231 5.75 -15.84 13.64
N ILE A 232 6.82 -16.61 13.83
CA ILE A 232 7.51 -17.31 12.76
C ILE A 232 6.92 -18.70 12.60
N TYR A 233 6.54 -19.01 11.37
CA TYR A 233 6.00 -20.30 10.97
C TYR A 233 6.89 -20.91 9.90
N ARG A 234 7.05 -22.24 9.96
CA ARG A 234 7.69 -23.04 8.92
C ARG A 234 6.65 -23.89 8.21
N LEU A 235 6.55 -23.71 6.91
CA LEU A 235 5.68 -24.45 6.02
C LEU A 235 6.50 -25.40 5.15
N THR A 236 6.11 -26.67 5.10
CA THR A 236 6.81 -27.72 4.32
C THR A 236 5.83 -28.42 3.40
N ASP A 237 6.25 -28.62 2.16
CA ASP A 237 5.65 -29.55 1.21
C ASP A 237 6.37 -30.89 1.38
N THR A 238 5.70 -31.87 1.99
CA THR A 238 6.33 -33.15 2.35
C THR A 238 6.21 -34.21 1.25
N ASN A 239 5.33 -33.99 0.26
CA ASN A 239 5.06 -34.94 -0.81
C ASN A 239 5.53 -34.44 -2.20
N GLY A 240 5.99 -33.19 -2.30
CA GLY A 240 6.51 -32.58 -3.52
C GLY A 240 5.43 -32.19 -4.53
N ASP A 241 4.17 -32.04 -4.11
CA ASP A 241 3.04 -31.69 -4.99
C ASP A 241 2.89 -30.17 -5.22
N GLY A 242 3.75 -29.36 -4.59
CA GLY A 242 3.74 -27.91 -4.66
C GLY A 242 2.83 -27.25 -3.62
N ASN A 243 2.18 -28.01 -2.72
CA ASN A 243 1.37 -27.48 -1.63
C ASN A 243 2.05 -27.72 -0.28
N TYR A 244 1.91 -26.75 0.63
CA TYR A 244 2.45 -26.88 1.97
C TYR A 244 1.46 -27.64 2.87
N ASP A 245 1.71 -28.92 3.09
CA ASP A 245 0.87 -29.80 3.92
C ASP A 245 1.21 -29.75 5.42
N LYS A 246 2.41 -29.27 5.79
CA LYS A 246 2.90 -29.22 7.17
C LYS A 246 3.17 -27.80 7.62
N LYS A 247 2.55 -27.39 8.73
CA LYS A 247 2.74 -26.10 9.41
C LYS A 247 3.29 -26.31 10.81
N VAL A 248 4.42 -25.67 11.12
CA VAL A 248 5.04 -25.67 12.46
C VAL A 248 5.23 -24.23 12.93
N VAL A 249 4.85 -23.96 14.19
CA VAL A 249 5.16 -22.67 14.85
C VAL A 249 6.58 -22.75 15.39
N ILE A 250 7.43 -21.81 14.99
CA ILE A 250 8.85 -21.76 15.38
C ILE A 250 9.04 -20.84 16.58
N LYS A 251 8.47 -19.64 16.52
CA LYS A 251 8.56 -18.67 17.62
C LYS A 251 7.31 -17.79 17.60
N SER A 252 6.56 -17.77 18.69
CA SER A 252 5.48 -16.79 18.85
C SER A 252 6.06 -15.41 19.11
N LEU A 253 5.49 -14.40 18.46
CA LEU A 253 5.86 -13.00 18.63
C LEU A 253 4.67 -12.21 19.19
N SER A 254 4.97 -11.06 19.79
CA SER A 254 3.95 -10.13 20.28
C SER A 254 4.18 -8.79 19.60
N GLY A 255 3.50 -8.57 18.49
CA GLY A 255 3.59 -7.35 17.70
C GLY A 255 2.54 -7.29 16.61
N ALA A 256 2.15 -6.08 16.23
CA ALA A 256 1.11 -5.85 15.22
C ALA A 256 1.28 -4.50 14.54
N GLY A 257 0.67 -4.37 13.36
CA GLY A 257 0.50 -3.09 12.67
C GLY A 257 1.74 -2.69 11.88
N GLU A 258 1.88 -1.39 11.67
CA GLU A 258 2.89 -0.82 10.77
C GLU A 258 4.32 -1.04 11.27
N HIS A 259 4.53 -1.14 12.59
CA HIS A 259 5.83 -1.40 13.24
C HIS A 259 5.94 -2.84 13.80
N GLY A 260 5.25 -3.78 13.17
CA GLY A 260 5.10 -5.16 13.65
C GLY A 260 6.28 -6.07 13.30
N PRO A 261 6.05 -7.39 13.25
CA PRO A 261 7.02 -8.33 12.71
C PRO A 261 7.16 -8.14 11.19
N HIS A 262 8.39 -8.12 10.69
CA HIS A 262 8.67 -7.79 9.27
C HIS A 262 9.57 -8.85 8.60
N ALA A 263 10.56 -8.41 7.81
CA ALA A 263 11.26 -9.25 6.85
C ALA A 263 12.03 -10.43 7.46
N LEU A 264 12.26 -11.42 6.59
CA LEU A 264 13.14 -12.57 6.79
C LEU A 264 14.16 -12.59 5.65
N VAL A 265 15.44 -12.75 5.96
CA VAL A 265 16.48 -12.94 4.93
C VAL A 265 17.42 -14.08 5.27
N LEU A 266 17.86 -14.79 4.23
CA LEU A 266 18.85 -15.84 4.36
C LEU A 266 20.24 -15.20 4.47
N ALA A 267 21.04 -15.65 5.43
CA ALA A 267 22.42 -15.22 5.55
C ALA A 267 23.31 -15.84 4.46
N PRO A 268 24.36 -15.13 4.00
CA PRO A 268 25.31 -15.64 3.01
C PRO A 268 26.05 -16.91 3.44
N ASP A 269 26.09 -17.20 4.74
CA ASP A 269 26.66 -18.44 5.26
C ASP A 269 25.84 -19.70 4.96
N GLY A 270 24.61 -19.53 4.46
CA GLY A 270 23.70 -20.63 4.14
C GLY A 270 23.31 -21.46 5.36
N LYS A 271 23.36 -20.89 6.58
CA LYS A 271 23.10 -21.58 7.84
C LYS A 271 22.06 -20.87 8.71
N HIS A 272 21.95 -19.55 8.60
CA HIS A 272 21.06 -18.76 9.44
C HIS A 272 20.01 -17.98 8.64
N ILE A 273 18.84 -17.80 9.25
CA ILE A 273 17.82 -16.84 8.81
C ILE A 273 17.83 -15.68 9.80
N TYR A 274 17.84 -14.47 9.26
CA TYR A 274 17.71 -13.24 10.02
C TYR A 274 16.24 -12.78 9.97
N VAL A 275 15.78 -12.18 11.05
CA VAL A 275 14.40 -11.72 11.23
C VAL A 275 14.37 -10.31 11.84
N VAL A 276 13.49 -9.45 11.32
CA VAL A 276 13.25 -8.11 11.86
C VAL A 276 11.94 -8.06 12.65
N GLY A 277 11.98 -7.37 13.79
CA GLY A 277 10.81 -6.86 14.48
C GLY A 277 10.91 -5.33 14.64
N GLY A 278 9.90 -4.59 14.22
CA GLY A 278 9.78 -3.17 14.53
C GLY A 278 9.57 -2.94 16.03
N ASN A 279 9.57 -1.67 16.46
CA ASN A 279 9.50 -1.34 17.88
C ASN A 279 8.16 -1.69 18.57
N TYR A 280 7.12 -2.04 17.80
CA TYR A 280 5.87 -2.57 18.34
C TYR A 280 5.88 -4.09 18.45
N THR A 281 6.98 -4.73 18.07
CA THR A 281 7.21 -6.15 18.29
C THR A 281 8.10 -6.32 19.51
N LYS A 282 7.52 -6.83 20.60
CA LYS A 282 8.27 -7.17 21.79
C LYS A 282 9.34 -8.20 21.43
N LEU A 283 10.58 -7.92 21.82
CA LEU A 283 11.69 -8.88 21.69
C LEU A 283 11.29 -10.17 22.42
N PRO A 284 11.24 -11.33 21.72
CA PRO A 284 10.98 -12.60 22.37
C PRO A 284 12.16 -13.02 23.25
N GLU A 285 11.99 -14.07 24.04
CA GLU A 285 13.12 -14.69 24.74
C GLU A 285 14.16 -15.19 23.74
N MET A 286 15.44 -14.96 24.01
CA MET A 286 16.57 -15.28 23.13
C MET A 286 17.54 -16.19 23.85
N ASP A 287 18.15 -17.11 23.13
CA ASP A 287 19.17 -18.01 23.68
C ASP A 287 20.49 -17.25 23.91
N ARG A 288 20.78 -16.28 23.04
CA ARG A 288 22.00 -15.47 23.06
C ARG A 288 21.74 -14.03 22.61
N SER A 289 22.69 -13.15 22.92
CA SER A 289 22.65 -11.76 22.47
C SER A 289 24.04 -11.25 22.18
N ARG A 290 24.24 -10.63 21.02
CA ARG A 290 25.45 -9.86 20.68
C ARG A 290 25.41 -8.45 21.28
N VAL A 291 24.21 -7.96 21.56
CA VAL A 291 24.01 -6.66 22.22
C VAL A 291 23.90 -6.85 23.74
N PRO A 292 24.36 -5.89 24.55
CA PRO A 292 24.14 -5.93 26.00
C PRO A 292 22.65 -6.05 26.32
N THR A 293 22.28 -6.76 27.38
CA THR A 293 20.88 -7.01 27.76
C THR A 293 20.40 -6.16 28.95
N ASN A 294 21.26 -5.29 29.47
CA ASN A 294 20.89 -4.33 30.51
C ASN A 294 20.31 -3.06 29.89
N TRP A 295 19.01 -3.07 29.59
CA TRP A 295 18.28 -1.97 28.95
C TRP A 295 17.51 -1.09 29.94
N GLY A 296 17.93 -1.08 31.20
CA GLY A 296 17.37 -0.17 32.20
C GLY A 296 17.54 1.28 31.73
N GLU A 297 16.44 2.03 31.72
CA GLU A 297 16.46 3.44 31.35
C GLU A 297 16.44 4.27 32.63
N ASP A 298 17.58 4.87 32.99
CA ASP A 298 17.71 5.82 34.08
C ASP A 298 17.73 7.25 33.52
N HIS A 299 16.76 8.07 33.94
CA HIS A 299 16.57 9.42 33.42
C HIS A 299 16.75 10.42 34.55
N LEU A 300 17.75 11.31 34.42
CA LEU A 300 17.95 12.41 35.37
C LEU A 300 16.76 13.38 35.40
N LEU A 301 16.10 13.58 34.25
CA LEU A 301 14.93 14.44 34.09
C LEU A 301 13.70 13.62 33.74
N LYS A 302 12.51 14.11 34.09
CA LYS A 302 11.25 13.46 33.72
C LYS A 302 11.21 13.21 32.21
N ARG A 303 10.93 11.96 31.82
CA ARG A 303 10.72 11.59 30.42
C ARG A 303 9.63 12.47 29.81
N LEU A 304 9.93 13.01 28.63
CA LEU A 304 8.96 13.67 27.74
C LEU A 304 8.59 12.65 26.66
N PRO A 305 7.51 11.87 26.84
CA PRO A 305 7.05 10.97 25.79
C PRO A 305 6.49 11.76 24.61
N ASP A 306 6.37 11.10 23.45
CA ASP A 306 5.67 11.64 22.28
C ASP A 306 4.30 12.22 22.69
N ALA A 307 4.09 13.50 22.36
CA ALA A 307 2.91 14.26 22.80
C ALA A 307 1.61 13.79 22.14
N ARG A 308 1.69 13.10 21.00
CA ARG A 308 0.56 12.46 20.31
C ARG A 308 0.31 11.04 20.83
N GLY A 309 1.19 10.54 21.69
CA GLY A 309 1.11 9.25 22.36
C GLY A 309 1.65 8.08 21.53
N HIS A 310 2.30 8.33 20.40
CA HIS A 310 2.89 7.27 19.58
C HIS A 310 4.07 6.63 20.31
N ALA A 311 4.12 5.29 20.36
CA ALA A 311 5.17 4.51 21.03
C ALA A 311 5.48 4.90 22.51
N LYS A 312 4.65 5.71 23.18
CA LYS A 312 5.00 6.33 24.48
C LYS A 312 5.33 5.35 25.61
N ASN A 313 4.85 4.12 25.50
CA ASN A 313 5.03 3.04 26.48
C ASN A 313 6.05 1.98 26.02
N ILE A 314 6.63 2.13 24.84
CA ILE A 314 7.70 1.26 24.36
C ILE A 314 8.99 1.68 25.05
N ARG A 315 9.73 0.69 25.53
CA ARG A 315 11.00 0.83 26.25
C ARG A 315 12.10 0.16 25.44
N ALA A 316 13.35 0.50 25.73
CA ALA A 316 14.49 -0.25 25.22
C ALA A 316 14.28 -1.79 25.42
N PRO A 317 14.67 -2.62 24.44
CA PRO A 317 15.57 -2.28 23.34
C PRO A 317 14.89 -1.58 22.17
N GLY A 318 13.55 -1.73 21.99
CA GLY A 318 12.77 -1.10 20.94
C GLY A 318 13.28 -1.42 19.52
N GLY A 319 12.58 -2.30 18.80
CA GLY A 319 12.98 -2.72 17.46
C GLY A 319 14.28 -3.53 17.47
N TRP A 320 14.35 -4.57 16.65
CA TRP A 320 15.42 -5.55 16.75
C TRP A 320 15.60 -6.35 15.48
N ILE A 321 16.83 -6.85 15.33
CA ILE A 321 17.20 -7.86 14.36
C ILE A 321 17.77 -9.04 15.15
N ALA A 322 17.27 -10.23 14.86
CA ALA A 322 17.76 -11.48 15.43
C ALA A 322 18.03 -12.49 14.32
N ARG A 323 18.67 -13.61 14.68
CA ARG A 323 18.85 -14.75 13.77
C ARG A 323 18.56 -16.06 14.48
N PHE A 324 18.25 -17.08 13.68
CA PHE A 324 18.11 -18.47 14.11
C PHE A 324 18.64 -19.40 13.00
N ASP A 325 18.89 -20.66 13.33
CA ASP A 325 19.45 -21.63 12.40
C ASP A 325 18.40 -22.26 11.45
N LYS A 326 18.85 -23.12 10.53
CA LYS A 326 17.97 -23.82 9.58
C LYS A 326 16.84 -24.67 10.21
N ASN A 327 16.91 -24.98 11.50
CA ASN A 327 15.90 -25.75 12.23
C ASN A 327 14.89 -24.84 12.93
N GLY A 328 15.16 -23.53 13.03
CA GLY A 328 14.33 -22.60 13.81
C GLY A 328 14.83 -22.43 15.25
N GLU A 329 16.03 -22.92 15.55
CA GLU A 329 16.62 -22.98 16.90
C GLU A 329 17.77 -21.98 17.04
N ASN A 330 18.34 -21.89 18.24
CA ASN A 330 19.53 -21.08 18.54
C ASN A 330 19.35 -19.58 18.21
N TRP A 331 18.32 -18.98 18.81
CA TRP A 331 17.95 -17.58 18.61
C TRP A 331 18.97 -16.64 19.25
N GLU A 332 19.54 -15.76 18.43
CA GLU A 332 20.55 -14.79 18.85
C GLU A 332 20.12 -13.38 18.42
N THR A 333 20.10 -12.42 19.37
CA THR A 333 19.90 -11.01 19.05
C THR A 333 21.17 -10.44 18.42
N ILE A 334 21.04 -9.74 17.28
CA ILE A 334 22.15 -9.19 16.52
C ILE A 334 22.24 -7.68 16.69
N ALA A 335 21.14 -6.98 16.49
CA ALA A 335 21.06 -5.52 16.57
C ALA A 335 19.72 -5.08 17.17
N MET A 336 19.67 -3.85 17.66
CA MET A 336 18.49 -3.28 18.33
C MET A 336 18.47 -1.75 18.27
N GLY A 337 17.37 -1.14 18.71
CA GLY A 337 17.23 0.32 18.80
C GLY A 337 16.64 0.95 17.54
N PHE A 338 15.91 0.15 16.77
CA PHE A 338 15.20 0.55 15.56
C PHE A 338 13.78 1.03 15.90
N ARG A 339 13.21 1.92 15.08
CA ARG A 339 11.81 2.33 15.21
C ARG A 339 10.91 1.40 14.39
N ASN A 340 11.07 1.44 13.08
CA ASN A 340 10.27 0.72 12.12
C ASN A 340 11.12 0.36 10.91
N THR A 341 11.97 -0.63 11.13
CA THR A 341 12.78 -1.26 10.10
C THR A 341 11.93 -2.36 9.47
N TYR A 342 11.55 -2.16 8.21
CA TYR A 342 10.74 -3.15 7.50
C TYR A 342 11.61 -4.28 6.93
N ASP A 343 12.75 -3.93 6.34
CA ASP A 343 13.59 -4.88 5.62
C ASP A 343 15.08 -4.71 5.92
N MET A 344 15.85 -5.73 5.55
CA MET A 344 17.30 -5.80 5.64
C MET A 344 17.87 -6.61 4.50
N ALA A 345 19.14 -6.39 4.17
CA ALA A 345 19.82 -7.16 3.13
C ALA A 345 21.30 -7.30 3.44
N PHE A 346 21.88 -8.43 3.02
CA PHE A 346 23.32 -8.61 3.01
C PHE A 346 23.91 -8.05 1.70
N ASN A 347 25.05 -7.36 1.80
CA ASN A 347 25.83 -7.03 0.61
C ASN A 347 26.68 -8.23 0.15
N VAL A 348 27.44 -8.04 -0.93
CA VAL A 348 28.31 -9.07 -1.51
C VAL A 348 29.46 -9.50 -0.60
N ASP A 349 29.85 -8.65 0.36
CA ASP A 349 30.90 -8.90 1.35
C ASP A 349 30.36 -9.60 2.60
N GLY A 350 29.04 -9.81 2.68
CA GLY A 350 28.36 -10.47 3.78
C GLY A 350 28.07 -9.57 4.98
N GLU A 351 28.12 -8.26 4.80
CA GLU A 351 27.72 -7.28 5.80
C GLU A 351 26.21 -7.04 5.75
N LEU A 352 25.58 -6.92 6.92
CA LEU A 352 24.14 -6.71 7.04
C LEU A 352 23.80 -5.22 7.04
N PHE A 353 22.85 -4.83 6.19
CA PHE A 353 22.30 -3.49 6.15
C PHE A 353 20.80 -3.50 6.41
N ALA A 354 20.31 -2.49 7.13
CA ALA A 354 18.90 -2.26 7.38
C ALA A 354 18.53 -0.79 7.19
N TYR A 355 17.29 -0.52 6.79
CA TYR A 355 16.76 0.83 6.66
C TYR A 355 15.65 1.06 7.68
N ASP A 356 15.80 2.10 8.50
CA ASP A 356 14.84 2.45 9.53
C ASP A 356 14.10 3.74 9.18
N SER A 357 12.79 3.73 9.44
CA SER A 357 11.93 4.89 9.23
C SER A 357 12.12 5.93 10.34
N ASP A 358 11.89 7.20 10.02
CA ASP A 358 12.01 8.31 10.96
C ASP A 358 10.77 8.47 11.83
N MET A 359 10.75 9.51 12.66
CA MET A 359 9.56 10.02 13.30
C MET A 359 9.28 11.40 12.68
N GLU A 360 8.59 11.45 11.52
CA GLU A 360 8.54 12.69 10.74
C GLU A 360 7.85 13.86 11.48
N TRP A 361 7.07 13.55 12.52
CA TRP A 361 6.44 14.55 13.39
C TRP A 361 7.43 15.31 14.28
N ASP A 362 8.64 14.79 14.47
CA ASP A 362 9.72 15.45 15.20
C ASP A 362 10.61 16.31 14.27
N ALA A 363 10.35 16.36 12.95
CA ALA A 363 11.19 17.08 12.01
C ALA A 363 11.42 18.54 12.43
N GLY A 364 12.69 18.95 12.49
CA GLY A 364 13.11 20.29 12.94
C GLY A 364 13.36 20.41 14.45
N THR A 365 13.08 19.38 15.25
CA THR A 365 13.45 19.35 16.68
C THR A 365 14.89 18.90 16.90
N PRO A 366 15.54 19.27 18.04
CA PRO A 366 16.90 18.84 18.36
C PRO A 366 17.09 17.31 18.53
N TRP A 367 16.01 16.56 18.74
CA TRP A 367 16.03 15.10 18.95
C TRP A 367 15.53 14.31 17.74
N TYR A 368 15.20 14.98 16.63
CA TYR A 368 14.78 14.32 15.40
C TYR A 368 15.86 13.36 14.90
N ARG A 369 15.44 12.12 14.63
CA ARG A 369 16.26 11.13 13.93
C ARG A 369 15.66 10.91 12.54
N PRO A 370 16.34 11.37 11.46
CA PRO A 370 15.89 11.11 10.09
C PRO A 370 15.98 9.62 9.75
N THR A 371 15.44 9.27 8.59
CA THR A 371 15.56 7.92 8.05
C THR A 371 17.03 7.59 7.80
N ARG A 372 17.43 6.35 8.07
CA ARG A 372 18.85 5.97 8.08
C ARG A 372 19.05 4.55 7.58
N PHE A 373 20.14 4.37 6.85
CA PHE A 373 20.75 3.06 6.64
C PHE A 373 21.69 2.76 7.80
N TYR A 374 21.58 1.56 8.36
CA TYR A 374 22.48 1.03 9.37
C TYR A 374 23.24 -0.14 8.79
N GLN A 375 24.56 -0.15 9.00
CA GLN A 375 25.36 -1.37 8.97
C GLN A 375 25.23 -2.01 10.36
N CYS A 376 24.73 -3.25 10.42
CA CYS A 376 24.26 -3.90 11.63
C CYS A 376 25.29 -4.83 12.28
#